data_AF-A0A915LLS5-F1
#
_entry.id   AF-A0A915LLS5-F1
#
_cell.length_a   1.000
_cell.length_b   1.000
_cell.length_c   1.000
_cell.angle_alpha   90.00
_cell.angle_beta   90.00
_cell.angle_gamma   90.00
#
_symmetry.space_group_name_H-M   'P 1'
#
loop_
_entity.id
_entity.type
_entity.pdbx_description
1 polymer ?
#
loop_
_entity_poly.entity_id
_entity_poly.type
_entity_poly.pdbx_seq_one_letter_code
_entity_poly.pdbx_strand_id
1 'polypeptide(L)' 'MASRPLVSVYNEKNETTGAQIKLPAVFHAPIRPDIVSFIHDQMRKNKRQAYAVSTAA' A
#
# COMPACT_ATOMS: atom_id res chain seq x y z
N MET A 1 17.80 -8.08 12.80
CA MET A 1 17.71 -8.11 11.32
C MET A 1 16.95 -9.37 10.93
N ALA A 2 15.75 -9.25 10.35
CA ALA A 2 15.02 -10.41 9.83
C ALA A 2 15.64 -10.82 8.49
N SER A 3 15.83 -12.13 8.26
CA SER A 3 16.35 -12.67 7.01
C SER A 3 15.41 -12.33 5.85
N ARG A 4 15.96 -11.84 4.73
CA ARG A 4 15.21 -11.54 3.50
C ARG A 4 15.27 -12.78 2.58
N PRO A 5 14.20 -13.58 2.47
CA PRO A 5 14.24 -14.79 1.66
C PRO A 5 14.42 -14.47 0.16
N LEU A 6 14.93 -15.45 -0.58
CA LEU A 6 14.92 -15.42 -2.04
C LEU A 6 13.53 -15.86 -2.53
N VAL A 7 12.95 -15.10 -3.46
CA VAL A 7 11.64 -15.34 -4.05
C VAL A 7 11.82 -15.72 -5.51
N SER A 8 11.10 -16.77 -5.96
CA SER A 8 11.12 -17.26 -7.34
C SER A 8 10.18 -16.45 -8.24
N VAL A 9 10.64 -16.15 -9.46
CA VAL A 9 9.82 -15.49 -10.49
C VAL A 9 9.07 -16.54 -11.31
N TYR A 10 7.76 -16.39 -11.43
CA TYR A 10 6.89 -17.27 -12.22
C TYR A 10 6.60 -16.66 -13.60
N ASN A 11 6.46 -17.51 -14.62
CA ASN A 11 5.97 -17.14 -15.95
C ASN A 11 4.43 -17.15 -16.02
N GLU A 12 3.87 -16.74 -17.15
CA GLU A 12 2.42 -16.71 -17.42
C GLU A 12 1.76 -18.10 -17.38
N LYS A 13 2.55 -19.17 -17.53
CA LYS A 13 2.11 -20.57 -17.46
C LYS A 13 2.22 -21.15 -16.04
N ASN A 14 2.49 -20.31 -15.04
CA ASN A 14 2.71 -20.68 -13.64
C ASN A 14 3.92 -21.61 -13.39
N GLU A 15 4.92 -21.58 -14.26
CA GLU A 15 6.18 -22.29 -14.09
C GLU A 15 7.27 -21.35 -13.56
N THR A 16 8.20 -21.89 -12.79
CA THR A 16 9.33 -21.11 -12.25
C THR A 16 10.38 -20.84 -13.33
N THR A 17 10.72 -19.57 -13.53
CA THR A 17 11.67 -19.13 -14.59
C THR A 17 13.15 -19.27 -14.21
N GLY A 18 13.46 -19.89 -13.06
CA GLY A 18 14.83 -20.04 -12.54
C GLY A 18 15.44 -18.74 -11.97
N ALA A 19 14.90 -17.57 -12.33
CA ALA A 19 15.30 -16.30 -11.74
C ALA A 19 14.82 -16.17 -10.28
N GLN A 20 15.73 -15.76 -9.40
CA GLN A 20 15.45 -15.54 -7.98
C GLN A 20 15.83 -14.11 -7.58
N ILE A 21 14.93 -13.45 -6.87
CA ILE A 21 15.10 -12.07 -6.42
C ILE A 21 14.98 -12.04 -4.89
N LYS A 22 15.85 -11.28 -4.23
CA LYS A 22 15.76 -11.08 -2.77
C LYS A 22 14.50 -10.28 -2.44
N LEU A 23 13.70 -10.75 -1.47
CA LEU A 23 12.48 -10.07 -1.02
C LEU A 23 12.80 -8.60 -0.67
N PRO A 24 12.16 -7.59 -1.27
CA PRO A 24 12.39 -6.18 -0.94
C PRO A 24 12.17 -5.84 0.54
N ALA A 25 12.94 -4.89 1.06
CA ALA A 25 12.89 -4.52 2.49
C ALA A 25 11.52 -3.96 2.93
N VAL A 26 10.74 -3.38 2.01
CA VAL A 26 9.41 -2.82 2.29
C VAL A 26 8.42 -3.88 2.80
N PHE A 27 8.58 -5.15 2.41
CA PHE A 27 7.70 -6.24 2.88
C PHE A 27 7.95 -6.65 4.34
N HIS A 28 9.05 -6.18 4.95
CA HIS A 28 9.33 -6.35 6.38
C HIS A 28 9.04 -5.08 7.19
N ALA A 29 8.52 -4.03 6.57
CA ALA A 29 8.18 -2.81 7.30
C ALA A 29 7.12 -3.11 8.38
N PRO A 30 7.21 -2.48 9.57
CA PRO A 30 6.23 -2.70 10.63
C PRO A 30 4.85 -2.23 10.17
N ILE A 31 3.86 -3.11 10.31
CA ILE A 31 2.49 -2.80 9.91
C ILE A 31 1.82 -2.05 11.05
N ARG A 32 1.50 -0.78 10.79
CA ARG A 32 0.83 0.13 11.72
C ARG A 32 -0.57 0.50 11.19
N PRO A 33 -1.61 -0.28 11.52
CA PRO A 33 -2.96 -0.04 10.99
C PRO A 33 -3.53 1.30 11.48
N ASP A 34 -3.14 1.75 12.68
CA ASP A 34 -3.49 3.05 13.24
C ASP A 34 -3.03 4.22 12.34
N ILE A 35 -1.77 4.19 11.89
CA ILE A 35 -1.23 5.20 10.97
C ILE A 35 -1.92 5.14 9.61
N VAL A 36 -2.12 3.92 9.09
CA VAL A 36 -2.75 3.74 7.77
C VAL A 36 -4.16 4.34 7.78
N SER A 37 -4.98 4.02 8.79
CA SER A 37 -6.32 4.57 8.94
C SER A 37 -6.30 6.09 9.11
N PHE A 38 -5.43 6.60 9.99
CA PHE A 38 -5.32 8.05 10.23
C PHE A 38 -4.97 8.83 8.96
N ILE A 39 -3.91 8.43 8.25
CA ILE A 39 -3.48 9.11 7.02
C ILE A 39 -4.54 8.96 5.93
N HIS A 40 -5.12 7.78 5.76
CA HIS A 40 -6.17 7.54 4.79
C HIS A 40 -7.37 8.47 5.01
N ASP A 41 -7.81 8.64 6.25
CA ASP A 41 -8.93 9.53 6.58
C ASP A 41 -8.61 10.99 6.28
N GLN A 42 -7.41 11.47 6.61
CA GLN A 42 -7.02 12.85 6.29
C GLN A 42 -6.90 13.07 4.78
N MET A 43 -6.28 12.15 4.06
CA MET A 43 -6.12 12.23 2.60
C MET A 43 -7.46 12.16 1.87
N ARG A 44 -8.39 11.33 2.36
CA ARG A 44 -9.75 11.23 1.80
C ARG A 44 -10.50 12.55 1.88
N LYS A 45 -10.29 13.33 2.94
CA LYS A 45 -10.96 14.61 3.15
C LYS A 45 -10.60 15.66 2.10
N ASN A 46 -9.40 15.59 1.52
CA ASN A 46 -8.86 16.59 0.60
C ASN A 46 -9.51 16.57 -0.80
N LYS A 47 -10.11 15.45 -1.22
CA LYS A 47 -10.77 15.34 -2.53
C LYS A 47 -12.22 15.83 -2.51
N ARG A 48 -12.74 16.25 -1.37
CA ARG A 48 -14.15 16.65 -1.21
C ARG A 48 -14.37 18.05 -1.80
N GLN A 49 -15.53 18.25 -2.42
CA GLN A 49 -15.98 19.58 -2.83
C GLN A 49 -16.80 20.22 -1.71
N ALA A 50 -16.65 21.53 -1.52
CA ALA A 50 -17.43 22.29 -0.55
C ALA A 50 -18.89 22.41 -1.03
N TYR A 51 -19.83 22.31 -0.10
CA TYR A 51 -21.26 22.51 -0.33
C TYR A 51 -21.83 23.34 0.81
N ALA A 52 -22.74 24.26 0.52
CA ALA A 52 -23.39 25.14 1.49
C ALA A 52 -24.79 25.53 1.00
N VAL A 53 -25.66 25.94 1.94
CA VAL A 53 -26.96 26.54 1.64
C VAL A 53 -26.82 28.03 1.30
N SER A 54 -27.82 28.60 0.62
CA SER A 54 -27.86 30.04 0.35
C SER A 54 -27.93 30.84 1.64
N THR A 55 -27.21 31.96 1.72
CA THR A 55 -27.24 32.87 2.87
C THR A 55 -28.50 33.74 2.94
N ALA A 56 -29.29 33.76 1.85
CA ALA A 56 -30.51 34.56 1.72
C ALA A 56 -31.81 33.72 1.86
N ALA A 57 -31.67 32.43 2.19
CA ALA A 57 -32.79 31.52 2.47
C ALA A 57 -33.15 31.53 3.97
#